data_AF-A0A554KAC0-F1
#
_entry.id   AF-A0A554KAC0-F1
#
_cell.length_a   1.000
_cell.length_b   1.000
_cell.length_c   1.000
_cell.angle_alpha   90.00
_cell.angle_beta   90.00
_cell.angle_gamma   90.00
#
_symmetry.space_group_name_H-M   'P 1'
#
loop_
_entity.id
_entity.type
_entity.pdbx_description
1 polymer ?
#
loop_
_entity_poly.entity_id
_entity_poly.type
_entity_poly.pdbx_seq_one_letter_code
_entity_poly.pdbx_strand_id
1 'polypeptide(L)'
;MSNTIRTSILAIGLFVLGSTFWFSPNSLKLLNNQDYLFNYEAPANHEAPVNEPRPETDQKEQPQKAPPHEEILGEITKNLKTVREELLIPQEEPSKTRLGQNTLYALASERVVNLFCELEKNEVAIATGVIIHPDGYILTNAHVTDTAKPKPCLIRNGSPARNYAIAERIFIPPQFSSTSTARENLAKDIALWKITKVLNDDQSSAKFSALAIRPAFQVTDKAPYATFSYPAELLGSPIIVSALYLSFSETIVQAHDAYFIESTQGLGSQKGSSGGILLDPYTGEFAGLIFAINDEKTQSIAERTLFSLTPFAINEAVRNATRKDLDAYLAELP
;
A
#
# COMPACT_ATOMS: atom_id res chain seq x y z
N MET A 1 3.10 6.97 63.06
CA MET A 1 4.40 6.57 63.63
C MET A 1 4.68 5.12 63.26
N SER A 2 5.95 4.79 63.04
CA SER A 2 6.53 3.45 62.80
C SER A 2 6.17 2.70 61.52
N ASN A 3 7.22 2.47 60.70
CA ASN A 3 7.30 1.43 59.69
C ASN A 3 7.32 0.03 60.34
N THR A 4 7.08 -1.03 59.55
CA THR A 4 7.94 -2.22 59.62
C THR A 4 8.05 -2.90 58.25
N ILE A 5 9.28 -3.22 57.87
CA ILE A 5 9.67 -3.88 56.60
C ILE A 5 9.79 -5.39 56.84
N ARG A 6 9.53 -6.22 55.82
CA ARG A 6 10.07 -7.60 55.76
C ARG A 6 10.64 -7.96 54.37
N THR A 7 11.96 -7.89 54.31
CA THR A 7 12.90 -8.76 53.58
C THR A 7 12.74 -10.25 53.98
N SER A 8 13.28 -11.29 53.33
CA SER A 8 13.98 -11.51 52.04
C SER A 8 14.10 -13.02 51.78
N ILE A 9 14.08 -13.46 50.50
CA ILE A 9 14.79 -14.63 49.92
C ILE A 9 14.98 -14.27 48.42
N LEU A 10 16.13 -14.27 47.72
CA LEU A 10 17.52 -14.70 47.93
C LEU A 10 17.86 -16.19 47.64
N ALA A 11 18.27 -16.47 46.40
CA ALA A 11 19.04 -17.65 46.00
C ALA A 11 20.17 -17.24 45.05
N ILE A 12 21.41 -17.60 45.39
CA ILE A 12 22.64 -17.27 44.66
C ILE A 12 23.07 -18.49 43.83
N GLY A 13 23.57 -18.28 42.61
CA GLY A 13 24.10 -19.32 41.74
C GLY A 13 25.25 -18.81 40.88
N LEU A 14 26.39 -18.50 41.49
CA LEU A 14 27.62 -18.15 40.76
C LEU A 14 28.31 -19.43 40.28
N PHE A 15 28.70 -19.49 39.00
CA PHE A 15 29.89 -20.24 38.60
C PHE A 15 30.61 -19.48 37.48
N VAL A 16 31.89 -19.18 37.73
CA VAL A 16 32.80 -18.51 36.80
C VAL A 16 33.93 -19.46 36.51
N LEU A 17 34.26 -19.61 35.22
CA LEU A 17 35.55 -19.97 34.61
C LEU A 17 35.29 -20.00 33.09
N GLY A 18 36.06 -19.39 32.20
CA GLY A 18 37.32 -18.67 32.39
C GLY A 18 38.30 -19.01 31.28
N SER A 19 38.14 -18.40 30.09
CA SER A 19 39.10 -18.52 29.00
C SER A 19 39.20 -17.19 28.23
N THR A 20 40.41 -16.63 28.23
CA THR A 20 40.72 -15.32 27.66
C THR A 20 41.04 -15.42 26.18
N PHE A 21 40.38 -14.61 25.35
CA PHE A 21 40.90 -14.24 24.02
C PHE A 21 41.13 -12.73 23.96
N TRP A 22 42.34 -12.35 23.57
CA TRP A 22 42.71 -10.97 23.27
C TRP A 22 42.10 -10.55 21.93
N PHE A 23 41.43 -9.39 21.90
CA PHE A 23 41.28 -8.61 20.67
C PHE A 23 41.46 -7.11 20.96
N SER A 24 42.12 -6.42 20.04
CA SER A 24 42.63 -5.06 20.21
C SER A 24 41.54 -4.00 20.08
N PRO A 25 41.53 -2.93 20.90
CA PRO A 25 40.54 -1.87 20.82
C PRO A 25 40.97 -0.79 19.81
N ASN A 26 40.71 -1.01 18.50
CA ASN A 26 40.75 0.06 17.50
C ASN A 26 40.13 -0.36 16.14
N SER A 27 38.81 -0.17 15.97
CA SER A 27 38.12 0.18 14.70
C SER A 27 36.60 -0.09 14.71
N LEU A 28 35.83 0.58 15.58
CA LEU A 28 34.39 0.77 15.33
C LEU A 28 34.03 2.27 15.34
N LYS A 29 34.01 2.84 14.14
CA LYS A 29 33.29 4.07 13.80
C LYS A 29 32.46 3.76 12.55
N LEU A 30 31.29 4.40 12.43
CA LEU A 30 30.28 4.22 11.36
C LEU A 30 29.48 2.91 11.52
N LEU A 31 28.14 2.89 11.60
CA LEU A 31 27.13 3.97 11.63
C LEU A 31 26.06 3.63 12.69
N ASN A 32 26.07 4.31 13.83
CA ASN A 32 24.91 4.37 14.72
C ASN A 32 24.14 5.67 14.44
N ASN A 33 23.22 5.64 13.47
CA ASN A 33 22.49 6.83 13.06
C ASN A 33 21.16 6.93 13.85
N GLN A 34 21.27 7.32 15.13
CA GLN A 34 20.12 7.59 16.01
C GLN A 34 19.62 9.05 15.93
N ASP A 35 20.17 9.88 15.04
CA ASP A 35 19.86 11.31 14.90
C ASP A 35 18.54 11.60 14.14
N TYR A 36 17.49 10.83 14.44
CA TYR A 36 16.10 11.11 14.07
C TYR A 36 15.16 10.98 15.28
N LEU A 37 15.53 11.64 16.38
CA LEU A 37 14.62 11.92 17.49
C LEU A 37 13.80 13.17 17.18
N PHE A 38 12.55 12.98 16.74
CA PHE A 38 11.58 14.06 16.62
C PHE A 38 11.13 14.52 18.01
N ASN A 39 11.64 15.66 18.47
CA ASN A 39 11.00 16.42 19.55
C ASN A 39 9.74 17.10 19.00
N TYR A 40 8.58 16.67 19.47
CA TYR A 40 7.29 17.30 19.16
C TYR A 40 6.86 18.17 20.35
N GLU A 41 7.20 19.45 20.32
CA GLU A 41 6.60 20.45 21.21
C GLU A 41 5.29 20.97 20.60
N ALA A 42 4.19 20.87 21.35
CA ALA A 42 2.89 21.36 20.92
C ALA A 42 2.84 22.90 21.02
N PRO A 43 2.51 23.65 19.96
CA PRO A 43 2.42 25.10 20.02
C PRO A 43 1.20 25.55 20.85
N ALA A 44 1.42 26.54 21.73
CA ALA A 44 0.40 27.13 22.58
C ALA A 44 -0.53 28.09 21.81
N ASN A 45 -1.73 28.31 22.35
CA ASN A 45 -2.72 29.24 21.80
C ASN A 45 -2.18 30.67 21.69
N HIS A 46 -2.32 31.27 20.50
CA HIS A 46 -2.25 32.71 20.31
C HIS A 46 -3.56 33.24 19.72
N GLU A 47 -4.15 34.21 20.42
CA GLU A 47 -5.34 34.94 19.98
C GLU A 47 -4.97 35.91 18.85
N ALA A 48 -5.83 36.03 17.83
CA ALA A 48 -5.65 36.95 16.71
C ALA A 48 -6.45 38.26 16.94
N PRO A 49 -5.91 39.44 16.55
CA PRO A 49 -6.62 40.70 16.68
C PRO A 49 -7.69 40.91 15.60
N VAL A 50 -8.79 41.52 16.00
CA VAL A 50 -9.92 41.92 15.14
C VAL A 50 -9.53 43.11 14.25
N ASN A 51 -9.97 43.13 12.99
CA ASN A 51 -10.00 44.32 12.14
C ASN A 51 -11.24 44.35 11.23
N GLU A 52 -11.73 45.56 10.96
CA GLU A 52 -13.04 45.85 10.35
C GLU A 52 -13.09 45.66 8.81
N PRO A 53 -14.30 45.49 8.22
CA PRO A 53 -14.45 45.10 6.83
C PRO A 53 -14.38 46.26 5.84
N ARG A 54 -13.89 45.98 4.63
CA ARG A 54 -14.01 46.85 3.44
C ARG A 54 -14.82 46.12 2.36
N PRO A 55 -15.78 46.77 1.68
CA PRO A 55 -16.65 46.10 0.72
C PRO A 55 -16.04 46.09 -0.68
N GLU A 56 -15.97 44.92 -1.33
CA GLU A 56 -15.72 44.83 -2.78
C GLU A 56 -16.36 43.56 -3.39
N THR A 57 -17.48 43.81 -4.09
CA THR A 57 -17.92 43.15 -5.33
C THR A 57 -17.96 41.61 -5.38
N ASP A 58 -19.04 41.04 -4.83
CA ASP A 58 -19.38 39.61 -4.92
C ASP A 58 -19.95 39.26 -6.32
N GLN A 59 -19.11 38.87 -7.28
CA GLN A 59 -19.53 38.04 -8.43
C GLN A 59 -19.33 36.57 -8.06
N LYS A 60 -20.38 35.95 -7.50
CA LYS A 60 -20.42 34.52 -7.21
C LYS A 60 -20.55 33.68 -8.48
N GLU A 61 -19.43 33.35 -9.08
CA GLU A 61 -19.33 32.08 -9.79
C GLU A 61 -19.12 30.99 -8.73
N GLN A 62 -20.16 30.20 -8.45
CA GLN A 62 -20.07 29.11 -7.49
C GLN A 62 -19.05 28.07 -7.99
N PRO A 63 -18.00 27.73 -7.21
CA PRO A 63 -17.23 26.54 -7.49
C PRO A 63 -18.17 25.35 -7.39
N GLN A 64 -18.40 24.66 -8.51
CA GLN A 64 -19.24 23.48 -8.56
C GLN A 64 -18.54 22.39 -7.72
N LYS A 65 -18.99 22.26 -6.46
CA LYS A 65 -18.35 21.42 -5.45
C LYS A 65 -18.43 19.97 -5.93
N ALA A 66 -17.28 19.39 -6.26
CA ALA A 66 -17.20 17.99 -6.68
C ALA A 66 -17.86 17.10 -5.60
N PRO A 67 -18.65 16.09 -6.01
CA PRO A 67 -19.31 15.19 -5.08
C PRO A 67 -18.26 14.46 -4.22
N PRO A 68 -18.57 14.16 -2.93
CA PRO A 68 -17.67 13.45 -2.04
C PRO A 68 -17.22 12.10 -2.62
N HIS A 69 -16.01 11.68 -2.30
CA HIS A 69 -15.45 10.38 -2.73
C HIS A 69 -16.38 9.20 -2.38
N GLU A 70 -17.07 9.28 -1.23
CA GLU A 70 -18.11 8.33 -0.78
C GLU A 70 -19.25 8.17 -1.81
N GLU A 71 -19.71 9.27 -2.44
CA GLU A 71 -20.84 9.27 -3.38
C GLU A 71 -20.48 8.55 -4.69
N ILE A 72 -19.24 8.71 -5.19
CA ILE A 72 -18.79 8.07 -6.43
C ILE A 72 -18.40 6.61 -6.23
N LEU A 73 -17.88 6.21 -5.06
CA LEU A 73 -17.78 4.77 -4.75
C LEU A 73 -19.16 4.12 -4.67
N GLY A 74 -20.17 4.85 -4.16
CA GLY A 74 -21.57 4.46 -4.23
C GLY A 74 -22.11 4.36 -5.67
N GLU A 75 -21.71 5.27 -6.56
CA GLU A 75 -22.08 5.22 -7.98
C GLU A 75 -21.41 4.05 -8.73
N ILE A 76 -20.11 3.79 -8.50
CA ILE A 76 -19.39 2.62 -9.01
C ILE A 76 -20.13 1.35 -8.56
N THR A 77 -20.38 1.23 -7.26
CA THR A 77 -21.15 0.13 -6.65
C THR A 77 -22.52 -0.08 -7.32
N LYS A 78 -23.24 1.00 -7.61
CA LYS A 78 -24.55 0.96 -8.27
C LYS A 78 -24.43 0.49 -9.72
N ASN A 79 -23.49 1.05 -10.48
CA ASN A 79 -23.30 0.73 -11.89
C ASN A 79 -22.83 -0.73 -12.08
N LEU A 80 -21.94 -1.21 -11.20
CA LEU A 80 -21.54 -2.61 -11.12
C LEU A 80 -22.73 -3.56 -10.90
N LYS A 81 -23.65 -3.18 -10.01
CA LYS A 81 -24.87 -3.97 -9.72
C LYS A 81 -25.85 -3.99 -10.90
N THR A 82 -25.87 -2.98 -11.76
CA THR A 82 -26.71 -2.96 -12.98
C THR A 82 -26.18 -3.89 -14.07
N VAL A 83 -24.86 -3.93 -14.32
CA VAL A 83 -24.25 -4.84 -15.33
C VAL A 83 -24.52 -6.31 -15.00
N ARG A 84 -24.63 -6.64 -13.71
CA ARG A 84 -24.82 -8.00 -13.20
C ARG A 84 -26.18 -8.65 -13.53
N GLU A 85 -27.23 -7.89 -13.86
CA GLU A 85 -28.55 -8.48 -14.13
C GLU A 85 -28.68 -9.14 -15.52
N GLU A 86 -27.72 -8.92 -16.44
CA GLU A 86 -27.81 -9.38 -17.83
C GLU A 86 -27.10 -10.73 -18.12
N LEU A 87 -26.32 -11.27 -17.16
CA LEU A 87 -25.48 -12.47 -17.35
C LEU A 87 -25.71 -13.55 -16.28
N LEU A 88 -26.66 -14.46 -16.54
CA LEU A 88 -26.88 -15.68 -15.75
C LEU A 88 -27.07 -16.92 -16.64
N ILE A 89 -25.96 -17.59 -16.96
CA ILE A 89 -25.94 -19.01 -17.33
C ILE A 89 -24.87 -19.68 -16.45
N PRO A 90 -25.21 -20.63 -15.56
CA PRO A 90 -24.21 -21.35 -14.79
C PRO A 90 -23.39 -22.28 -15.71
N GLN A 91 -22.08 -22.05 -15.80
CA GLN A 91 -21.15 -22.97 -16.42
C GLN A 91 -20.38 -23.70 -15.31
N GLU A 92 -20.47 -25.03 -15.29
CA GLU A 92 -19.88 -25.87 -14.26
C GLU A 92 -18.39 -26.08 -14.57
N GLU A 93 -17.51 -25.27 -13.96
CA GLU A 93 -16.05 -25.42 -14.16
C GLU A 93 -15.51 -26.69 -13.46
N PRO A 94 -14.49 -27.34 -14.06
CA PRO A 94 -13.81 -28.47 -13.42
C PRO A 94 -13.12 -28.02 -12.12
N SER A 95 -13.12 -28.91 -11.12
CA SER A 95 -12.52 -28.66 -9.80
C SER A 95 -11.01 -28.39 -9.89
N LYS A 96 -10.64 -27.11 -9.99
CA LYS A 96 -9.27 -26.62 -9.83
C LYS A 96 -8.88 -26.80 -8.35
N THR A 97 -7.80 -27.53 -8.08
CA THR A 97 -7.28 -27.65 -6.71
C THR A 97 -6.74 -26.29 -6.25
N ARG A 98 -7.28 -25.77 -5.16
CA ARG A 98 -6.83 -24.51 -4.54
C ARG A 98 -5.39 -24.63 -4.02
N LEU A 99 -4.59 -23.58 -4.19
CA LEU A 99 -3.25 -23.49 -3.62
C LEU A 99 -3.31 -23.43 -2.09
N GLY A 100 -2.34 -24.05 -1.42
CA GLY A 100 -2.20 -23.96 0.03
C GLY A 100 -1.89 -22.53 0.47
N GLN A 101 -2.43 -22.10 1.63
CA GLN A 101 -2.22 -20.75 2.16
C GLN A 101 -0.72 -20.40 2.30
N ASN A 102 0.11 -21.35 2.73
CA ASN A 102 1.57 -21.17 2.82
C ASN A 102 2.21 -20.91 1.44
N THR A 103 1.70 -21.54 0.37
CA THR A 103 2.18 -21.33 -1.00
C THR A 103 1.81 -19.94 -1.51
N LEU A 104 0.55 -19.52 -1.29
CA LEU A 104 0.09 -18.16 -1.63
C LEU A 104 0.87 -17.10 -0.85
N TYR A 105 1.09 -17.31 0.46
CA TYR A 105 1.86 -16.39 1.29
C TYR A 105 3.32 -16.31 0.85
N ALA A 106 3.99 -17.43 0.57
CA ALA A 106 5.36 -17.44 0.08
C ALA A 106 5.47 -16.66 -1.25
N LEU A 107 4.60 -16.97 -2.21
CA LEU A 107 4.52 -16.30 -3.51
C LEU A 107 4.34 -14.78 -3.36
N ALA A 108 3.44 -14.33 -2.48
CA ALA A 108 3.22 -12.90 -2.23
C ALA A 108 4.38 -12.24 -1.45
N SER A 109 4.93 -12.90 -0.43
CA SER A 109 5.91 -12.29 0.50
C SER A 109 7.21 -11.83 -0.15
N GLU A 110 7.67 -12.51 -1.21
CA GLU A 110 8.83 -12.11 -2.01
C GLU A 110 8.57 -10.91 -2.94
N ARG A 111 7.29 -10.61 -3.22
CA ARG A 111 6.85 -9.74 -4.33
C ARG A 111 6.11 -8.49 -3.84
N VAL A 112 5.42 -8.58 -2.71
CA VAL A 112 4.66 -7.50 -2.09
C VAL A 112 5.54 -6.74 -1.10
N VAL A 113 5.69 -5.45 -1.35
CA VAL A 113 6.57 -4.53 -0.62
C VAL A 113 5.79 -3.42 0.07
N ASN A 114 6.32 -2.91 1.17
CA ASN A 114 5.85 -1.69 1.80
C ASN A 114 6.61 -0.50 1.21
N LEU A 115 5.88 0.52 0.78
CA LEU A 115 6.43 1.83 0.44
C LEU A 115 6.39 2.70 1.70
N PHE A 116 7.55 3.20 2.09
CA PHE A 116 7.74 4.19 3.14
C PHE A 116 8.30 5.45 2.47
N CYS A 117 7.39 6.35 2.08
CA CYS A 117 7.69 7.49 1.23
C CYS A 117 7.70 8.78 2.04
N GLU A 118 8.82 9.51 2.05
CA GLU A 118 8.82 10.86 2.59
C GLU A 118 8.01 11.80 1.70
N LEU A 119 7.16 12.61 2.31
CA LEU A 119 6.45 13.71 1.67
C LEU A 119 7.14 15.05 2.00
N GLU A 120 6.44 16.15 1.75
CA GLU A 120 6.79 17.46 2.28
C GLU A 120 6.48 17.53 3.79
N LYS A 121 6.93 18.61 4.46
CA LYS A 121 6.60 18.92 5.88
C LYS A 121 6.94 17.82 6.91
N ASN A 122 7.85 16.89 6.58
CA ASN A 122 8.22 15.73 7.37
C ASN A 122 7.09 14.70 7.57
N GLU A 123 6.08 14.71 6.70
CA GLU A 123 5.07 13.65 6.64
C GLU A 123 5.61 12.40 5.92
N VAL A 124 5.03 11.24 6.21
CA VAL A 124 5.37 9.96 5.58
C VAL A 124 4.11 9.30 5.05
N ALA A 125 4.08 9.01 3.75
CA ALA A 125 3.09 8.11 3.17
C ALA A 125 3.52 6.65 3.40
N ILE A 126 2.59 5.86 3.94
CA ILE A 126 2.71 4.42 4.10
C ILE A 126 1.76 3.77 3.11
N ALA A 127 2.28 2.89 2.27
CA ALA A 127 1.48 2.14 1.31
C ALA A 127 2.05 0.74 1.06
N THR A 128 1.33 -0.01 0.24
CA THR A 128 1.77 -1.27 -0.33
C THR A 128 2.14 -1.07 -1.80
N GLY A 129 2.98 -1.94 -2.33
CA GLY A 129 3.20 -2.11 -3.75
C GLY A 129 3.58 -3.55 -4.07
N VAL A 130 3.68 -3.86 -5.35
CA VAL A 130 4.05 -5.19 -5.84
C VAL A 130 5.12 -5.07 -6.92
N ILE A 131 6.17 -5.89 -6.84
CA ILE A 131 7.18 -6.01 -7.89
C ILE A 131 6.53 -6.73 -9.07
N ILE A 132 6.46 -6.06 -10.22
CA ILE A 132 5.82 -6.57 -11.45
C ILE A 132 6.81 -6.93 -12.56
N HIS A 133 8.10 -6.63 -12.38
CA HIS A 133 9.13 -6.99 -13.35
C HIS A 133 10.43 -7.46 -12.69
N PRO A 134 11.16 -8.44 -13.28
CA PRO A 134 12.43 -8.93 -12.74
C PRO A 134 13.53 -7.87 -12.59
N ASP A 135 13.41 -6.73 -13.28
CA ASP A 135 14.36 -5.62 -13.20
C ASP A 135 13.95 -4.55 -12.16
N GLY A 136 13.05 -4.90 -11.24
CA GLY A 136 12.74 -4.09 -10.06
C GLY A 136 11.69 -2.99 -10.27
N TYR A 137 10.80 -3.16 -11.27
CA TYR A 137 9.64 -2.27 -11.41
C TYR A 137 8.55 -2.65 -10.40
N ILE A 138 8.06 -1.68 -9.64
CA ILE A 138 7.01 -1.81 -8.63
C ILE A 138 5.76 -1.06 -9.09
N LEU A 139 4.60 -1.71 -8.97
CA LEU A 139 3.27 -1.11 -9.12
C LEU A 139 2.69 -0.75 -7.75
N THR A 140 2.08 0.44 -7.65
CA THR A 140 1.30 0.94 -6.51
C THR A 140 0.26 1.95 -7.02
N ASN A 141 -0.46 2.65 -6.15
CA ASN A 141 -1.38 3.71 -6.55
C ASN A 141 -0.68 5.07 -6.77
N ALA A 142 -1.29 5.93 -7.59
CA ALA A 142 -0.80 7.28 -7.82
C ALA A 142 -1.03 8.19 -6.59
N HIS A 143 -2.20 8.08 -5.94
CA HIS A 143 -2.57 8.95 -4.80
C HIS A 143 -1.58 8.88 -3.63
N VAL A 144 -0.87 7.75 -3.46
CA VAL A 144 0.12 7.55 -2.39
C VAL A 144 1.24 8.60 -2.44
N THR A 145 1.56 9.09 -3.63
CA THR A 145 2.70 9.99 -3.88
C THR A 145 2.39 11.06 -4.92
N ASP A 146 1.14 11.53 -5.00
CA ASP A 146 0.68 12.52 -5.98
C ASP A 146 1.28 13.91 -5.70
N THR A 147 2.57 14.05 -6.01
CA THR A 147 3.37 15.25 -5.90
C THR A 147 4.10 15.50 -7.21
N ALA A 148 4.28 16.76 -7.58
CA ALA A 148 5.01 17.15 -8.79
C ALA A 148 6.51 16.81 -8.71
N LYS A 149 7.06 16.62 -7.50
CA LYS A 149 8.47 16.30 -7.23
C LYS A 149 8.54 15.13 -6.24
N PRO A 150 8.35 13.88 -6.71
CA PRO A 150 8.44 12.71 -5.84
C PRO A 150 9.87 12.61 -5.29
N LYS A 151 9.99 12.45 -3.98
CA LYS A 151 11.24 11.97 -3.37
C LYS A 151 11.40 10.47 -3.66
N PRO A 152 12.62 9.92 -3.64
CA PRO A 152 12.83 8.48 -3.58
C PRO A 152 12.14 7.89 -2.33
N CYS A 153 11.50 6.73 -2.48
CA CYS A 153 10.88 6.02 -1.36
C CYS A 153 11.79 4.93 -0.82
N LEU A 154 11.74 4.73 0.50
CA LEU A 154 12.31 3.57 1.15
C LEU A 154 11.37 2.39 0.94
N ILE A 155 11.84 1.39 0.21
CA ILE A 155 11.13 0.12 -0.02
C ILE A 155 11.51 -0.84 1.09
N ARG A 156 10.50 -1.46 1.70
CA ARG A 156 10.63 -2.46 2.76
C ARG A 156 9.99 -3.78 2.31
N ASN A 157 10.60 -4.91 2.68
CA ASN A 157 10.11 -6.25 2.35
C ASN A 157 10.09 -7.13 3.62
N GLY A 158 9.27 -8.18 3.61
CA GLY A 158 9.18 -9.17 4.67
C GLY A 158 8.10 -8.89 5.72
N SER A 159 7.95 -9.81 6.66
CA SER A 159 6.95 -9.74 7.73
C SER A 159 7.62 -10.08 9.07
N PRO A 160 8.03 -9.09 9.89
CA PRO A 160 7.81 -7.65 9.72
C PRO A 160 8.68 -7.03 8.61
N ALA A 161 8.19 -5.93 8.04
CA ALA A 161 8.83 -5.20 6.94
C ALA A 161 10.17 -4.58 7.37
N ARG A 162 11.25 -4.94 6.68
CA ARG A 162 12.61 -4.43 6.88
C ARG A 162 13.08 -3.63 5.67
N ASN A 163 13.92 -2.62 5.92
CA ASN A 163 14.54 -1.79 4.89
C ASN A 163 15.26 -2.67 3.87
N TYR A 164 14.85 -2.57 2.61
CA TYR A 164 15.27 -3.48 1.55
C TYR A 164 15.95 -2.73 0.40
N ALA A 165 15.31 -1.68 -0.10
CA ALA A 165 15.78 -0.92 -1.26
C ALA A 165 15.34 0.55 -1.22
N ILE A 166 15.88 1.36 -2.13
CA ILE A 166 15.36 2.68 -2.51
C ILE A 166 14.77 2.55 -3.91
N ALA A 167 13.63 3.20 -4.14
CA ALA A 167 13.01 3.28 -5.46
C ALA A 167 12.61 4.71 -5.82
N GLU A 168 12.55 4.98 -7.11
CA GLU A 168 12.17 6.28 -7.69
C GLU A 168 10.96 6.14 -8.60
N ARG A 169 10.10 7.16 -8.63
CA ARG A 169 8.87 7.16 -9.42
C ARG A 169 9.19 7.43 -10.88
N ILE A 170 8.87 6.48 -11.75
CA ILE A 170 9.13 6.57 -13.19
C ILE A 170 7.88 6.94 -14.00
N PHE A 171 6.68 6.68 -13.46
CA PHE A 171 5.42 6.92 -14.17
C PHE A 171 4.25 7.19 -13.21
N ILE A 172 3.42 8.16 -13.58
CA ILE A 172 2.02 8.34 -13.19
C ILE A 172 1.27 8.73 -14.49
N PRO A 173 0.03 8.26 -14.73
CA PRO A 173 -0.75 8.69 -15.90
C PRO A 173 -0.93 10.21 -15.96
N PRO A 174 -0.77 10.83 -17.14
CA PRO A 174 -1.00 12.27 -17.29
C PRO A 174 -2.45 12.60 -16.94
N GLN A 175 -2.64 13.77 -16.31
CA GLN A 175 -3.95 14.26 -15.85
C GLN A 175 -4.58 13.44 -14.70
N PHE A 176 -3.86 12.50 -14.08
CA PHE A 176 -4.27 11.99 -12.76
C PHE A 176 -4.27 13.14 -11.75
N SER A 177 -5.22 13.11 -10.81
CA SER A 177 -5.20 13.96 -9.62
C SER A 177 -5.83 13.24 -8.43
N SER A 178 -5.12 13.21 -7.31
CA SER A 178 -5.61 12.67 -6.02
C SER A 178 -6.84 13.40 -5.46
N THR A 179 -7.17 14.59 -5.95
CA THR A 179 -8.38 15.34 -5.55
C THR A 179 -9.59 15.07 -6.45
N SER A 180 -9.40 14.46 -7.62
CA SER A 180 -10.47 14.16 -8.55
C SER A 180 -11.12 12.83 -8.21
N THR A 181 -12.40 12.87 -7.87
CA THR A 181 -13.20 11.69 -7.55
C THR A 181 -13.77 11.00 -8.78
N ALA A 182 -13.67 11.61 -9.97
CA ALA A 182 -14.26 11.10 -11.22
C ALA A 182 -13.78 9.67 -11.56
N ARG A 183 -14.69 8.83 -12.08
CA ARG A 183 -14.42 7.42 -12.37
C ARG A 183 -13.25 7.23 -13.35
N GLU A 184 -13.12 8.10 -14.35
CA GLU A 184 -12.02 8.10 -15.33
C GLU A 184 -10.68 8.53 -14.72
N ASN A 185 -10.69 9.19 -13.56
CA ASN A 185 -9.48 9.50 -12.79
C ASN A 185 -9.12 8.34 -11.86
N LEU A 186 -10.09 7.73 -11.18
CA LEU A 186 -9.87 6.55 -10.33
C LEU A 186 -9.31 5.37 -11.14
N ALA A 187 -9.76 5.18 -12.39
CA ALA A 187 -9.22 4.18 -13.32
C ALA A 187 -7.74 4.40 -13.68
N LYS A 188 -7.17 5.57 -13.36
CA LYS A 188 -5.78 5.96 -13.59
C LYS A 188 -4.95 6.00 -12.30
N ASP A 189 -5.48 5.52 -11.17
CA ASP A 189 -4.80 5.56 -9.88
C ASP A 189 -3.70 4.49 -9.76
N ILE A 190 -2.69 4.62 -10.63
CA ILE A 190 -1.51 3.75 -10.70
C ILE A 190 -0.23 4.59 -10.76
N ALA A 191 0.81 4.12 -10.08
CA ALA A 191 2.17 4.62 -10.22
C ALA A 191 3.12 3.45 -10.45
N LEU A 192 4.11 3.67 -11.32
CA LEU A 192 5.23 2.75 -11.47
C LEU A 192 6.48 3.38 -10.86
N TRP A 193 7.22 2.55 -10.14
CA TRP A 193 8.47 2.86 -9.47
C TRP A 193 9.57 1.91 -9.94
N LYS A 194 10.82 2.35 -9.97
CA LYS A 194 12.00 1.52 -10.26
C LYS A 194 12.87 1.46 -9.02
N ILE A 195 13.25 0.26 -8.57
CA ILE A 195 14.30 0.09 -7.57
C ILE A 195 15.62 0.60 -8.17
N THR A 196 16.22 1.62 -7.55
CA THR A 196 17.49 2.23 -7.97
C THR A 196 18.67 1.81 -7.11
N LYS A 197 18.43 1.31 -5.89
CA LYS A 197 19.48 0.82 -4.98
C LYS A 197 18.95 -0.24 -4.02
N VAL A 198 19.63 -1.39 -3.90
CA VAL A 198 19.41 -2.37 -2.82
C VAL A 198 20.28 -1.99 -1.62
N LEU A 199 19.79 -2.19 -0.38
CA LEU A 199 20.43 -1.67 0.83
C LEU A 199 21.33 -2.68 1.57
N ASN A 200 21.07 -3.99 1.44
CA ASN A 200 21.71 -5.04 2.25
C ASN A 200 22.33 -6.19 1.43
N ASP A 201 22.51 -6.02 0.11
CA ASP A 201 23.03 -7.08 -0.76
C ASP A 201 24.19 -6.56 -1.61
N ASP A 202 25.27 -7.33 -1.68
CA ASP A 202 26.41 -7.11 -2.59
C ASP A 202 26.04 -7.48 -4.04
N GLN A 203 24.92 -8.18 -4.26
CA GLN A 203 24.40 -8.53 -5.58
C GLN A 203 23.59 -7.40 -6.20
N SER A 204 24.26 -6.40 -6.78
CA SER A 204 23.61 -5.45 -7.70
C SER A 204 23.14 -6.07 -9.03
N SER A 205 23.15 -7.41 -9.15
CA SER A 205 22.85 -8.20 -10.35
C SER A 205 21.76 -9.25 -10.15
N ALA A 206 21.20 -9.37 -8.93
CA ALA A 206 20.09 -10.30 -8.67
C ALA A 206 18.79 -9.79 -9.33
N LYS A 207 18.10 -10.68 -10.06
CA LYS A 207 16.75 -10.40 -10.57
C LYS A 207 15.73 -10.53 -9.45
N PHE A 208 14.76 -9.62 -9.41
CA PHE A 208 13.70 -9.62 -8.41
C PHE A 208 12.63 -10.67 -8.70
N SER A 209 12.07 -11.29 -7.65
CA SER A 209 10.82 -12.03 -7.75
C SER A 209 9.69 -11.07 -8.14
N ALA A 210 8.94 -11.39 -9.19
CA ALA A 210 7.92 -10.51 -9.76
C ALA A 210 6.57 -11.24 -10.00
N LEU A 211 5.47 -10.47 -10.08
CA LEU A 211 4.17 -10.92 -10.60
C LEU A 211 3.89 -10.31 -11.98
N ALA A 212 3.60 -11.16 -12.97
CA ALA A 212 3.13 -10.69 -14.27
C ALA A 212 1.69 -10.17 -14.16
N ILE A 213 1.44 -8.99 -14.73
CA ILE A 213 0.10 -8.41 -14.85
C ILE A 213 -0.48 -8.86 -16.20
N ARG A 214 -1.51 -9.70 -16.20
CA ARG A 214 -2.12 -10.22 -17.43
C ARG A 214 -3.40 -9.45 -17.77
N PRO A 215 -3.42 -8.56 -18.79
CA PRO A 215 -4.59 -7.70 -19.04
C PRO A 215 -5.87 -8.46 -19.43
N ALA A 216 -5.72 -9.71 -19.87
CA ALA A 216 -6.82 -10.62 -20.21
C ALA A 216 -7.30 -11.50 -19.04
N PHE A 217 -6.72 -11.38 -17.84
CA PHE A 217 -7.20 -12.08 -16.65
C PHE A 217 -8.61 -11.59 -16.29
N GLN A 218 -9.54 -12.52 -16.06
CA GLN A 218 -10.93 -12.22 -15.73
C GLN A 218 -11.23 -12.58 -14.28
N VAL A 219 -11.87 -11.65 -13.58
CA VAL A 219 -12.32 -11.84 -12.21
C VAL A 219 -13.67 -12.57 -12.22
N THR A 220 -13.92 -13.44 -11.25
CA THR A 220 -15.18 -14.16 -11.13
C THR A 220 -15.99 -13.62 -9.95
N ASP A 221 -17.20 -13.13 -10.22
CA ASP A 221 -18.15 -12.72 -9.19
C ASP A 221 -18.45 -13.87 -8.21
N LYS A 222 -18.54 -13.54 -6.92
CA LYS A 222 -18.75 -14.44 -5.79
C LYS A 222 -17.61 -15.45 -5.54
N ALA A 223 -16.51 -15.39 -6.29
CA ALA A 223 -15.33 -16.20 -6.02
C ALA A 223 -14.45 -15.57 -4.91
N PRO A 224 -13.72 -16.39 -4.14
CA PRO A 224 -12.75 -15.92 -3.17
C PRO A 224 -11.44 -15.48 -3.84
N TYR A 225 -10.87 -14.38 -3.35
CA TYR A 225 -9.56 -13.87 -3.72
C TYR A 225 -8.70 -13.60 -2.48
N ALA A 226 -7.41 -13.87 -2.58
CA ALA A 226 -6.44 -13.64 -1.52
C ALA A 226 -5.92 -12.20 -1.55
N THR A 227 -6.10 -11.45 -0.46
CA THR A 227 -5.65 -10.06 -0.31
C THR A 227 -4.28 -10.02 0.38
N PHE A 228 -3.34 -9.24 -0.14
CA PHE A 228 -2.03 -8.99 0.50
C PHE A 228 -1.73 -7.49 0.61
N SER A 229 -1.44 -7.01 1.82
CA SER A 229 -1.15 -5.59 2.08
C SER A 229 -0.41 -5.34 3.40
N TYR A 230 0.13 -4.13 3.56
CA TYR A 230 0.72 -3.62 4.81
C TYR A 230 -0.20 -2.56 5.45
N PRO A 231 -1.32 -2.96 6.09
CA PRO A 231 -2.24 -2.03 6.74
C PRO A 231 -1.58 -1.32 7.92
N ALA A 232 -1.81 -0.01 8.04
CA ALA A 232 -1.18 0.86 9.04
C ALA A 232 -2.17 1.66 9.89
N GLU A 233 -3.46 1.73 9.51
CA GLU A 233 -4.49 2.58 10.14
C GLU A 233 -4.61 2.42 11.67
N LEU A 234 -4.48 1.18 12.17
CA LEU A 234 -4.63 0.85 13.58
C LEU A 234 -3.30 0.84 14.36
N LEU A 235 -2.20 1.28 13.75
CA LEU A 235 -0.85 1.20 14.32
C LEU A 235 -0.30 2.60 14.64
N GLY A 236 0.24 2.76 15.85
CA GLY A 236 1.02 3.95 16.19
C GLY A 236 2.35 4.00 15.42
N SER A 237 2.84 5.20 15.13
CA SER A 237 4.07 5.43 14.33
C SER A 237 5.29 4.58 14.73
N PRO A 238 5.59 4.33 16.03
CA PRO A 238 6.69 3.44 16.41
C PRO A 238 6.54 2.01 15.90
N ILE A 239 5.31 1.50 15.82
CA ILE A 239 5.01 0.14 15.32
C ILE A 239 5.05 0.11 13.79
N ILE A 240 4.55 1.15 13.10
CA ILE A 240 4.69 1.29 11.64
C ILE A 240 6.17 1.24 11.22
N VAL A 241 7.05 1.93 11.95
CA VAL A 241 8.49 1.93 11.67
C VAL A 241 9.14 0.59 12.03
N SER A 242 8.87 0.03 13.21
CA SER A 242 9.63 -1.13 13.72
C SER A 242 9.04 -2.52 13.45
N ALA A 243 7.73 -2.63 13.23
CA ALA A 243 6.99 -3.90 13.25
C ALA A 243 5.67 -3.84 12.43
N LEU A 244 5.73 -3.27 11.21
CA LEU A 244 4.65 -3.37 10.23
C LEU A 244 4.70 -4.75 9.55
N TYR A 245 3.62 -5.53 9.56
CA TYR A 245 3.59 -6.90 9.04
C TYR A 245 2.84 -6.99 7.70
N LEU A 246 3.27 -7.92 6.83
CA LEU A 246 2.51 -8.26 5.63
C LEU A 246 1.27 -9.05 6.06
N SER A 247 0.12 -8.40 5.93
CA SER A 247 -1.20 -8.96 6.17
C SER A 247 -1.65 -9.83 5.01
N PHE A 248 -2.26 -10.97 5.34
CA PHE A 248 -2.91 -11.88 4.42
C PHE A 248 -4.33 -12.17 4.94
N SER A 249 -5.31 -12.02 4.05
CA SER A 249 -6.71 -12.41 4.30
C SER A 249 -7.37 -12.84 2.99
N GLU A 250 -8.63 -13.26 3.06
CA GLU A 250 -9.45 -13.52 1.87
C GLU A 250 -10.58 -12.50 1.79
N THR A 251 -11.04 -12.23 0.56
CA THR A 251 -12.26 -11.46 0.28
C THR A 251 -13.08 -12.17 -0.80
N ILE A 252 -14.37 -11.86 -0.89
CA ILE A 252 -15.28 -12.32 -1.93
C ILE A 252 -15.58 -11.14 -2.87
N VAL A 253 -15.41 -11.34 -4.18
CA VAL A 253 -15.82 -10.33 -5.18
C VAL A 253 -17.34 -10.25 -5.20
N GLN A 254 -17.89 -9.05 -5.01
CA GLN A 254 -19.33 -8.80 -4.99
C GLN A 254 -19.86 -8.47 -6.38
N ALA A 255 -19.08 -7.71 -7.15
CA ALA A 255 -19.30 -7.37 -8.56
C ALA A 255 -17.99 -6.86 -9.17
N HIS A 256 -17.87 -6.89 -10.50
CA HIS A 256 -16.77 -6.24 -11.22
C HIS A 256 -17.22 -5.73 -12.60
N ASP A 257 -16.43 -4.82 -13.17
CA ASP A 257 -16.50 -4.44 -14.58
C ASP A 257 -15.10 -4.50 -15.20
N ALA A 258 -14.93 -3.99 -16.42
CA ALA A 258 -13.63 -4.00 -17.10
C ALA A 258 -12.52 -3.27 -16.32
N TYR A 259 -12.85 -2.33 -15.43
CA TYR A 259 -11.90 -1.49 -14.72
C TYR A 259 -11.83 -1.73 -13.22
N PHE A 260 -12.97 -1.97 -12.57
CA PHE A 260 -13.07 -2.01 -11.11
C PHE A 260 -13.64 -3.32 -10.59
N ILE A 261 -13.18 -3.69 -9.39
CA ILE A 261 -13.61 -4.85 -8.63
C ILE A 261 -14.15 -4.32 -7.29
N GLU A 262 -15.44 -4.55 -7.01
CA GLU A 262 -16.06 -4.37 -5.70
C GLU A 262 -15.94 -5.70 -4.95
N SER A 263 -15.27 -5.70 -3.81
CA SER A 263 -15.12 -6.89 -2.96
C SER A 263 -15.61 -6.62 -1.54
N THR A 264 -16.00 -7.68 -0.84
CA THR A 264 -16.22 -7.60 0.61
C THR A 264 -14.97 -7.08 1.32
N GLN A 265 -15.10 -6.77 2.60
CA GLN A 265 -13.96 -6.42 3.42
C GLN A 265 -12.90 -7.52 3.51
N GLY A 266 -11.67 -7.10 3.80
CA GLY A 266 -10.60 -7.93 4.33
C GLY A 266 -9.72 -7.11 5.26
N LEU A 267 -8.61 -7.68 5.72
CA LEU A 267 -7.61 -6.89 6.47
C LEU A 267 -6.99 -5.77 5.61
N GLY A 268 -7.10 -5.86 4.28
CA GLY A 268 -6.79 -4.80 3.32
C GLY A 268 -7.77 -3.62 3.28
N SER A 269 -8.90 -3.65 4.01
CA SER A 269 -9.85 -2.52 4.08
C SER A 269 -9.39 -1.40 5.06
N GLN A 270 -8.09 -1.14 5.12
CA GLN A 270 -7.45 -0.21 6.04
C GLN A 270 -6.45 0.71 5.33
N LYS A 271 -6.29 1.94 5.81
CA LYS A 271 -5.24 2.88 5.35
C LYS A 271 -3.85 2.23 5.46
N GLY A 272 -3.00 2.45 4.45
CA GLY A 272 -1.75 1.72 4.22
C GLY A 272 -1.87 0.55 3.24
N SER A 273 -3.10 0.07 2.98
CA SER A 273 -3.34 -1.05 2.05
C SER A 273 -3.46 -0.63 0.58
N SER A 274 -3.48 0.67 0.28
CA SER A 274 -3.35 1.21 -1.08
C SER A 274 -2.12 0.61 -1.77
N GLY A 275 -2.30 0.10 -2.99
CA GLY A 275 -1.29 -0.63 -3.77
C GLY A 275 -1.11 -2.08 -3.34
N GLY A 276 -1.94 -2.57 -2.42
CA GLY A 276 -2.07 -3.99 -2.09
C GLY A 276 -2.71 -4.77 -3.23
N ILE A 277 -2.66 -6.09 -3.17
CA ILE A 277 -3.02 -6.94 -4.30
C ILE A 277 -4.10 -7.96 -3.98
N LEU A 278 -4.88 -8.30 -4.99
CA LEU A 278 -5.71 -9.51 -5.04
C LEU A 278 -4.96 -10.58 -5.84
N LEU A 279 -4.93 -11.81 -5.32
CA LEU A 279 -4.46 -13.01 -6.02
C LEU A 279 -5.58 -14.03 -6.16
N ASP A 280 -5.64 -14.70 -7.31
CA ASP A 280 -6.45 -15.91 -7.49
C ASP A 280 -5.90 -17.05 -6.62
N PRO A 281 -6.67 -17.62 -5.68
CA PRO A 281 -6.19 -18.67 -4.80
C PRO A 281 -6.01 -20.04 -5.48
N TYR A 282 -6.42 -20.20 -6.73
CA TYR A 282 -6.27 -21.44 -7.52
C TYR A 282 -5.04 -21.41 -8.42
N THR A 283 -4.66 -20.24 -8.94
CA THR A 283 -3.53 -20.09 -9.88
C THR A 283 -2.34 -19.31 -9.31
N GLY A 284 -2.57 -18.48 -8.28
CA GLY A 284 -1.59 -17.52 -7.78
C GLY A 284 -1.41 -16.29 -8.67
N GLU A 285 -2.25 -16.12 -9.70
CA GLU A 285 -2.16 -14.99 -10.63
C GLU A 285 -2.68 -13.69 -10.02
N PHE A 286 -2.12 -12.58 -10.47
CA PHE A 286 -2.53 -11.24 -10.08
C PHE A 286 -3.93 -10.94 -10.63
N ALA A 287 -4.88 -10.65 -9.72
CA ALA A 287 -6.27 -10.40 -10.03
C ALA A 287 -6.69 -8.92 -9.89
N GLY A 288 -5.93 -8.10 -9.15
CA GLY A 288 -6.22 -6.66 -9.05
C GLY A 288 -5.36 -5.88 -8.05
N LEU A 289 -5.38 -4.55 -8.16
CA LEU A 289 -4.66 -3.59 -7.30
C LEU A 289 -5.64 -2.82 -6.41
N ILE A 290 -5.59 -3.03 -5.10
CA ILE A 290 -6.38 -2.30 -4.10
C ILE A 290 -6.06 -0.81 -4.20
N PHE A 291 -7.07 0.05 -4.35
CA PHE A 291 -6.89 1.51 -4.43
C PHE A 291 -7.78 2.29 -3.46
N ALA A 292 -8.96 1.77 -3.10
CA ALA A 292 -9.90 2.47 -2.23
C ALA A 292 -10.71 1.52 -1.34
N ILE A 293 -11.34 2.14 -0.35
CA ILE A 293 -12.39 1.57 0.51
C ILE A 293 -13.56 2.55 0.49
N ASN A 294 -14.79 2.08 0.69
CA ASN A 294 -15.80 3.00 1.23
C ASN A 294 -15.42 3.28 2.70
N ASP A 295 -15.48 4.56 3.07
CA ASP A 295 -15.18 5.04 4.43
C ASP A 295 -16.24 6.06 4.80
N GLU A 296 -17.52 5.65 4.71
CA GLU A 296 -18.62 6.43 5.27
C GLU A 296 -18.34 6.62 6.76
N LYS A 297 -18.40 7.87 7.24
CA LYS A 297 -17.88 8.30 8.56
C LYS A 297 -18.50 7.63 9.79
N THR A 298 -19.49 6.76 9.59
CA THR A 298 -20.21 6.00 10.62
C THR A 298 -20.03 4.49 10.51
N GLN A 299 -19.35 3.98 9.48
CA GLN A 299 -19.10 2.55 9.29
C GLN A 299 -17.89 2.10 10.10
N SER A 300 -18.01 0.94 10.74
CA SER A 300 -16.88 0.23 11.33
C SER A 300 -15.98 -0.34 10.23
N ILE A 301 -14.71 -0.65 10.55
CA ILE A 301 -13.84 -1.41 9.63
C ILE A 301 -14.49 -2.74 9.21
N ALA A 302 -15.38 -3.28 10.05
CA ALA A 302 -16.17 -4.49 9.83
C ALA A 302 -17.37 -4.34 8.87
N GLU A 303 -17.54 -3.17 8.24
CA GLU A 303 -18.58 -2.88 7.24
C GLU A 303 -18.01 -2.36 5.89
N ARG A 304 -16.67 -2.24 5.75
CA ARG A 304 -16.01 -1.58 4.61
C ARG A 304 -15.80 -2.46 3.37
N THR A 305 -16.50 -2.16 2.28
CA THR A 305 -16.22 -2.63 0.91
C THR A 305 -14.83 -2.21 0.44
N LEU A 306 -14.14 -3.13 -0.24
CA LEU A 306 -12.81 -2.95 -0.84
C LEU A 306 -12.92 -2.74 -2.34
N PHE A 307 -12.24 -1.73 -2.88
CA PHE A 307 -12.21 -1.44 -4.32
C PHE A 307 -10.81 -1.66 -4.89
N SER A 308 -10.73 -2.42 -5.99
CA SER A 308 -9.49 -2.72 -6.70
C SER A 308 -9.58 -2.42 -8.20
N LEU A 309 -8.46 -2.04 -8.81
CA LEU A 309 -8.31 -1.93 -10.27
C LEU A 309 -8.04 -3.30 -10.88
N THR A 310 -8.63 -3.59 -12.03
CA THR A 310 -8.37 -4.81 -12.81
C THR A 310 -6.99 -4.77 -13.50
N PRO A 311 -6.45 -5.92 -13.91
CA PRO A 311 -5.27 -6.00 -14.77
C PRO A 311 -5.46 -5.26 -16.10
N PHE A 312 -6.70 -5.23 -16.62
CA PHE A 312 -7.07 -4.45 -17.81
C PHE A 312 -6.92 -2.95 -17.58
N ALA A 313 -7.48 -2.38 -16.50
CA ALA A 313 -7.37 -0.96 -16.18
C ALA A 313 -5.91 -0.51 -16.04
N ILE A 314 -5.10 -1.29 -15.32
CA ILE A 314 -3.67 -1.00 -15.11
C ILE A 314 -2.94 -0.90 -16.46
N ASN A 315 -3.16 -1.87 -17.35
CA ASN A 315 -2.57 -1.86 -18.68
C ASN A 315 -3.10 -0.72 -19.56
N GLU A 316 -4.40 -0.45 -19.53
CA GLU A 316 -5.00 0.61 -20.35
C GLU A 316 -4.54 2.01 -19.90
N ALA A 317 -4.42 2.26 -18.59
CA ALA A 317 -3.90 3.52 -18.06
C ALA A 317 -2.47 3.80 -18.54
N VAL A 318 -1.61 2.77 -18.59
CA VAL A 318 -0.28 2.88 -19.22
C VAL A 318 -0.40 3.08 -20.73
N ARG A 319 -1.17 2.26 -21.44
CA ARG A 319 -1.31 2.32 -22.91
C ARG A 319 -1.89 3.64 -23.42
N ASN A 320 -2.83 4.24 -22.70
CA ASN A 320 -3.39 5.53 -23.05
C ASN A 320 -2.36 6.66 -22.88
N ALA A 321 -1.45 6.54 -21.92
CA ALA A 321 -0.37 7.50 -21.68
C ALA A 321 0.83 7.33 -22.62
N THR A 322 1.25 6.08 -22.89
CA THR A 322 2.54 5.75 -23.55
C THR A 322 2.39 5.23 -24.98
N ARG A 323 1.15 4.89 -25.39
CA ARG A 323 0.82 4.11 -26.61
C ARG A 323 1.37 2.68 -26.62
N LYS A 324 1.75 2.12 -25.47
CA LYS A 324 2.32 0.75 -25.33
C LYS A 324 1.62 0.00 -24.21
N ASP A 325 1.36 -1.29 -24.41
CA ASP A 325 0.94 -2.17 -23.30
C ASP A 325 2.04 -2.21 -22.23
N LEU A 326 1.68 -2.52 -20.98
CA LEU A 326 2.54 -2.41 -19.80
C LEU A 326 3.88 -3.15 -19.98
N ASP A 327 3.85 -4.42 -20.39
CA ASP A 327 5.07 -5.22 -20.59
C ASP A 327 6.01 -4.60 -21.64
N ALA A 328 5.45 -4.06 -22.73
CA ALA A 328 6.21 -3.39 -23.78
C ALA A 328 6.78 -2.04 -23.32
N TYR A 329 6.07 -1.32 -22.45
CA TYR A 329 6.59 -0.10 -21.83
C TYR A 329 7.74 -0.41 -20.88
N LEU A 330 7.60 -1.41 -20.01
CA LEU A 330 8.63 -1.79 -19.04
C LEU A 330 9.91 -2.35 -19.69
N ALA A 331 9.78 -3.09 -20.80
CA ALA A 331 10.90 -3.68 -21.53
C ALA A 331 11.80 -2.65 -22.25
N GLU A 332 11.36 -1.40 -22.40
CA GLU A 332 12.14 -0.31 -22.99
C GLU A 332 12.79 0.63 -21.95
N LEU A 333 12.41 0.50 -20.68
CA LEU A 333 12.95 1.32 -19.60
C LEU A 333 14.31 0.76 -19.12
N PRO A 334 15.27 1.63 -18.77
CA PRO A 334 16.60 1.23 -18.29
C PRO A 334 16.58 0.64 -16.86
#